data_AF-A0A1K0FC60-F1
#
_entry.id   AF-A0A1K0FC60-F1
#
_cell.length_a   1.000
_cell.length_b   1.000
_cell.length_c   1.000
_cell.angle_alpha   90.00
_cell.angle_beta   90.00
_cell.angle_gamma   90.00
#
_symmetry.space_group_name_H-M   'P 1'
#
loop_
_entity.id
_entity.type
_entity.pdbx_description
1 polymer ?
#
loop_
_entity_poly.entity_id
_entity_poly.type
_entity_poly.pdbx_seq_one_letter_code
_entity_poly.pdbx_strand_id
1 'polypeptide(L)'
;MALAGFIALDATDADRATYADDIAALRTMAVERLPEVSDDPAFVYLLQAILGFDGDETWGKELDHLNDGEVEVRCPECDEEALVDLSGDDPEILPGLSSELAERLHAEATHTGRGAVGTGMTRLFGRMDCPSCGIRFNVADHLAGSFT
;
A
#
# COMPACT_ATOMS: atom_id res chain seq x y z
N MET A 1 -5.18 13.10 10.00
CA MET A 1 -4.16 12.06 10.24
C MET A 1 -3.40 11.75 8.95
N ALA A 2 -4.07 11.36 7.86
CA ALA A 2 -3.43 11.16 6.54
C ALA A 2 -2.49 12.31 6.13
N LEU A 3 -2.99 13.56 6.15
CA LEU A 3 -2.17 14.73 5.82
C LEU A 3 -0.94 14.91 6.74
N ALA A 4 -1.03 14.53 8.02
CA ALA A 4 0.09 14.63 8.95
C ALA A 4 1.18 13.59 8.67
N GLY A 5 0.81 12.40 8.18
CA GLY A 5 1.76 11.39 7.70
C GLY A 5 2.55 11.89 6.48
N PHE A 6 1.87 12.51 5.50
CA PHE A 6 2.53 13.09 4.33
C PHE A 6 3.46 14.26 4.68
N ILE A 7 3.05 15.13 5.61
CA ILE A 7 3.93 16.21 6.11
C ILE A 7 5.18 15.64 6.78
N ALA A 8 5.05 14.54 7.53
CA ALA A 8 6.19 13.88 8.15
C ALA A 8 7.14 13.24 7.11
N LEU A 9 6.64 12.82 5.95
CA LEU A 9 7.47 12.31 4.86
C LEU A 9 8.28 13.40 4.17
N ASP A 10 7.70 14.58 3.97
CA ASP A 10 8.41 15.71 3.37
C ASP A 10 9.37 16.42 4.36
N ALA A 11 9.41 15.98 5.62
CA ALA A 11 10.28 16.53 6.65
C ALA A 11 11.74 16.07 6.44
N THR A 12 12.70 16.97 6.65
CA THR A 12 14.12 16.60 6.60
C THR A 12 14.49 15.67 7.76
N ASP A 13 15.62 14.97 7.67
CA ASP A 13 16.15 14.16 8.79
C ASP A 13 16.29 14.98 10.09
N ALA A 14 16.67 16.26 9.96
CA ALA A 14 16.78 17.18 11.09
C ALA A 14 15.41 17.52 11.70
N ASP A 15 14.39 17.70 10.86
CA ASP A 15 13.02 17.93 11.31
C ASP A 15 12.45 16.67 11.98
N ARG A 16 12.64 15.49 11.38
CA ARG A 16 12.23 14.20 11.97
C ARG A 16 12.88 13.94 13.32
N ALA A 17 14.17 14.26 13.47
CA ALA A 17 14.86 14.16 14.75
C ALA A 17 14.30 15.16 15.79
N THR A 18 13.95 16.37 15.35
CA THR A 18 13.37 17.41 16.21
C THR A 18 11.98 17.03 16.72
N TYR A 19 11.15 16.41 15.87
CA TYR A 19 9.76 16.06 16.18
C TYR A 19 9.55 14.56 16.48
N ALA A 20 10.60 13.82 16.83
CA ALA A 20 10.54 12.37 16.97
C ALA A 20 9.46 11.91 17.97
N ASP A 21 9.34 12.58 19.11
CA ASP A 21 8.33 12.26 20.14
C ASP A 21 6.90 12.51 19.63
N ASP A 22 6.68 13.61 18.90
CA ASP A 22 5.37 13.94 18.33
C ASP A 22 4.99 12.95 17.22
N ILE A 23 5.94 12.58 16.35
CA ILE A 23 5.74 11.56 15.32
C ILE A 23 5.37 10.22 15.96
N ALA A 24 6.07 9.82 17.03
CA ALA A 24 5.78 8.58 17.74
C ALA A 24 4.41 8.60 18.44
N ALA A 25 4.02 9.75 19.02
CA ALA A 25 2.71 9.94 19.63
C ALA A 25 1.58 9.84 18.58
N LEU A 26 1.72 10.55 17.46
CA LEU A 26 0.75 10.52 16.36
C LEU A 26 0.64 9.12 15.74
N ARG A 27 1.75 8.42 15.59
CA ARG A 27 1.77 7.02 15.14
C ARG A 27 0.99 6.11 16.09
N THR A 28 1.21 6.23 17.39
CA THR A 28 0.49 5.46 18.40
C THR A 28 -1.02 5.71 18.30
N MET A 29 -1.42 6.99 18.23
CA MET A 29 -2.82 7.36 18.07
C MET A 29 -3.43 6.82 16.77
N ALA A 30 -2.67 6.79 15.68
CA ALA A 30 -3.14 6.24 14.40
C ALA A 30 -3.44 4.74 14.52
N VAL A 31 -2.53 3.97 15.13
CA VAL A 31 -2.69 2.53 15.37
C VAL A 31 -3.90 2.26 16.27
N GLU A 32 -4.06 3.01 17.36
CA GLU A 32 -5.20 2.84 18.28
C GLU A 32 -6.56 3.10 17.62
N ARG A 33 -6.61 3.96 16.59
CA ARG A 33 -7.84 4.29 15.87
C ARG A 33 -8.18 3.30 14.75
N LEU A 34 -7.25 2.45 14.31
CA LEU A 34 -7.48 1.50 13.21
C LEU A 34 -8.75 0.64 13.40
N PRO A 35 -9.02 0.05 14.59
CA PRO A 35 -10.20 -0.78 14.78
C PRO A 35 -11.52 0.01 14.80
N GLU A 36 -11.46 1.33 14.97
CA GLU A 36 -12.63 2.20 15.20
C GLU A 36 -13.12 2.91 13.94
N VAL A 37 -12.38 2.87 12.83
CA VAL A 37 -12.78 3.55 11.59
C VAL A 37 -14.08 3.00 11.04
N SER A 38 -14.85 3.83 10.34
CA SER A 38 -16.18 3.47 9.83
C SER A 38 -16.14 2.68 8.53
N ASP A 39 -15.16 2.94 7.68
CA ASP A 39 -15.12 2.50 6.29
C ASP A 39 -13.70 2.19 5.82
N ASP A 40 -13.63 1.52 4.68
CA ASP A 40 -12.40 1.01 4.09
C ASP A 40 -11.46 2.14 3.63
N PRO A 41 -11.94 3.23 3.01
CA PRO A 41 -11.09 4.39 2.72
C PRO A 41 -10.44 5.01 3.96
N ALA A 42 -11.22 5.24 5.02
CA ALA A 42 -10.68 5.75 6.28
C ALA A 42 -9.62 4.81 6.89
N PHE A 43 -9.80 3.50 6.73
CA PHE A 43 -8.82 2.50 7.15
C PHE A 43 -7.51 2.61 6.34
N VAL A 44 -7.59 2.67 5.01
CA VAL A 44 -6.42 2.82 4.14
C VAL A 44 -5.67 4.13 4.45
N TYR A 45 -6.38 5.24 4.62
CA TYR A 45 -5.78 6.53 4.99
C TYR A 45 -5.05 6.51 6.34
N LEU A 46 -5.50 5.70 7.31
CA LEU A 46 -4.77 5.51 8.56
C LEU A 46 -3.51 4.66 8.38
N LEU A 47 -3.56 3.60 7.55
CA LEU A 47 -2.37 2.82 7.21
C LEU A 47 -1.32 3.68 6.52
N GLN A 48 -1.72 4.50 5.54
CA GLN A 48 -0.84 5.46 4.88
C GLN A 48 -0.20 6.42 5.89
N ALA A 49 -0.97 6.93 6.86
CA ALA A 49 -0.44 7.80 7.90
C ALA A 49 0.59 7.08 8.79
N ILE A 50 0.32 5.82 9.19
CA ILE A 50 1.24 5.01 10.00
C ILE A 50 2.55 4.77 9.25
N LEU A 51 2.48 4.40 7.96
CA LEU A 51 3.65 4.23 7.10
C LEU A 51 4.43 5.53 6.95
N GLY A 52 3.72 6.65 6.75
CA GLY A 52 4.31 7.98 6.72
C GLY A 52 5.08 8.33 8.00
N PHE A 53 4.52 8.03 9.17
CA PHE A 53 5.22 8.21 10.45
C PHE A 53 6.43 7.27 10.60
N ASP A 54 6.33 6.03 10.10
CA ASP A 54 7.43 5.05 10.02
C ASP A 54 8.53 5.44 9.02
N GLY A 55 8.31 6.48 8.20
CA GLY A 55 9.29 6.99 7.23
C GLY A 55 9.25 6.27 5.89
N ASP A 56 8.17 5.56 5.58
CA ASP A 56 7.98 4.91 4.29
C ASP A 56 7.60 5.92 3.20
N GLU A 57 8.47 6.10 2.22
CA GLU A 57 8.30 7.10 1.14
C GLU A 57 7.47 6.59 -0.05
N THR A 58 7.20 5.29 -0.09
CA THR A 58 6.62 4.57 -1.24
C THR A 58 5.19 4.13 -0.92
N TRP A 59 5.05 3.07 -0.13
CA TRP A 59 3.78 2.42 0.19
C TRP A 59 2.78 3.31 0.91
N GLY A 60 3.24 4.32 1.65
CA GLY A 60 2.36 5.35 2.18
C GLY A 60 1.54 6.08 1.11
N LYS A 61 2.06 6.21 -0.11
CA LYS A 61 1.36 6.80 -1.26
C LYS A 61 0.67 5.73 -2.09
N GLU A 62 1.41 4.67 -2.43
CA GLU A 62 0.94 3.61 -3.34
C GLU A 62 -0.25 2.81 -2.80
N LEU A 63 -0.48 2.81 -1.47
CA LEU A 63 -1.69 2.19 -0.91
C LEU A 63 -2.99 2.87 -1.35
N ASP A 64 -2.96 4.10 -1.88
CA ASP A 64 -4.18 4.79 -2.34
C ASP A 64 -4.85 4.07 -3.52
N HIS A 65 -4.10 3.27 -4.27
CA HIS A 65 -4.65 2.38 -5.30
C HIS A 65 -5.72 1.42 -4.75
N LEU A 66 -5.66 1.05 -3.46
CA LEU A 66 -6.72 0.25 -2.84
C LEU A 66 -8.05 0.99 -2.73
N ASN A 67 -8.02 2.33 -2.58
CA ASN A 67 -9.21 3.17 -2.55
C ASN A 67 -9.75 3.41 -3.96
N ASP A 68 -8.86 3.58 -4.94
CA ASP A 68 -9.23 3.70 -6.35
C ASP A 68 -9.81 2.39 -6.89
N GLY A 69 -9.37 1.26 -6.33
CA GLY A 69 -9.80 -0.08 -6.72
C GLY A 69 -9.08 -0.61 -7.94
N GLU A 70 -8.12 0.13 -8.48
CA GLU A 70 -7.32 -0.25 -9.64
C GLU A 70 -5.91 0.35 -9.58
N VAL A 71 -4.98 -0.27 -10.31
CA VAL A 71 -3.61 0.23 -10.46
C VAL A 71 -3.13 0.03 -11.89
N GLU A 72 -2.48 1.05 -12.45
CA GLU A 72 -1.79 0.95 -13.72
C GLU A 72 -0.37 0.42 -13.49
N VAL A 73 -0.01 -0.65 -14.20
CA VAL A 73 1.33 -1.22 -14.14
C VAL A 73 1.90 -1.41 -15.53
N ARG A 74 3.23 -1.48 -15.57
CA ARG A 74 3.99 -1.63 -16.80
C ARG A 74 4.83 -2.89 -16.74
N CYS A 75 4.79 -3.66 -17.82
CA CYS A 75 5.61 -4.83 -17.99
C CYS A 75 7.10 -4.43 -17.99
N PRO A 76 7.95 -5.05 -17.12
CA PRO A 76 9.37 -4.72 -17.06
C PRO A 76 10.16 -5.09 -18.32
N GLU A 77 9.65 -6.02 -19.13
CA GLU A 77 10.37 -6.55 -20.30
C GLU A 77 9.99 -5.85 -21.61
N CYS A 78 8.69 -5.58 -21.82
CA CYS A 78 8.18 -5.07 -23.09
C CYS A 78 7.46 -3.72 -22.99
N ASP A 79 7.44 -3.09 -21.81
CA ASP A 79 6.85 -1.77 -21.55
C ASP A 79 5.32 -1.69 -21.77
N GLU A 80 4.65 -2.82 -21.99
CA GLU A 80 3.20 -2.88 -22.13
C GLU A 80 2.52 -2.43 -20.83
N GLU A 81 1.58 -1.50 -20.94
CA GLU A 81 0.75 -1.01 -19.83
C GLU A 81 -0.48 -1.91 -19.64
N ALA A 82 -0.82 -2.19 -18.38
CA ALA A 82 -2.00 -2.94 -18.01
C ALA A 82 -2.67 -2.27 -16.81
N LEU A 83 -4.01 -2.17 -16.87
CA LEU A 83 -4.82 -1.73 -15.75
C LEU A 83 -5.30 -2.95 -14.98
N VAL A 84 -5.03 -2.96 -13.68
CA VAL A 84 -5.23 -4.11 -12.80
C VAL A 84 -6.36 -3.80 -11.81
N ASP A 85 -7.45 -4.57 -11.84
CA ASP A 85 -8.55 -4.43 -10.86
C ASP A 85 -8.16 -5.07 -9.51
N LEU A 86 -8.20 -4.26 -8.46
CA LEU A 86 -7.89 -4.67 -7.09
C LEU A 86 -9.16 -5.06 -6.31
N SER A 87 -10.33 -4.59 -6.75
CA SER A 87 -11.61 -4.79 -6.09
C SER A 87 -12.32 -6.09 -6.48
N GLY A 88 -12.17 -6.54 -7.73
CA GLY A 88 -12.91 -7.64 -8.33
C GLY A 88 -12.12 -8.94 -8.50
N ASP A 89 -12.81 -10.03 -8.85
CA ASP A 89 -12.21 -11.35 -9.07
C ASP A 89 -11.52 -11.51 -10.44
N ASP A 90 -10.62 -10.59 -10.75
CA ASP A 90 -9.82 -10.68 -11.98
C ASP A 90 -8.98 -11.97 -11.98
N PRO A 91 -9.22 -12.92 -12.91
CA PRO A 91 -8.48 -14.17 -12.96
C PRO A 91 -7.05 -14.00 -13.47
N GLU A 92 -6.70 -12.85 -14.04
CA GLU A 92 -5.36 -12.58 -14.59
C GLU A 92 -4.33 -12.28 -13.48
N ILE A 93 -4.80 -11.96 -12.28
CA ILE A 93 -3.97 -11.77 -11.09
C ILE A 93 -3.92 -13.06 -10.28
N LEU A 94 -2.72 -13.56 -10.02
CA LEU A 94 -2.45 -14.54 -8.99
C LEU A 94 -2.27 -13.81 -7.64
N PRO A 95 -3.22 -13.91 -6.70
CA PRO A 95 -3.11 -13.21 -5.41
C PRO A 95 -1.91 -13.71 -4.60
N GLY A 96 -1.29 -12.81 -3.86
CA GLY A 96 -0.13 -13.09 -3.02
C GLY A 96 0.28 -11.90 -2.16
N LEU A 97 1.19 -12.15 -1.23
CA LEU A 97 1.80 -11.15 -0.35
C LEU A 97 3.30 -11.25 -0.56
N SER A 98 3.83 -10.50 -1.53
CA SER A 98 5.22 -10.61 -2.01
C SER A 98 6.27 -9.99 -1.06
N SER A 99 5.86 -9.46 0.10
CA SER A 99 6.78 -8.86 1.09
C SER A 99 6.26 -9.00 2.52
N GLU A 100 7.16 -8.87 3.51
CA GLU A 100 6.78 -8.83 4.94
C GLU A 100 5.85 -7.64 5.25
N LEU A 101 6.02 -6.52 4.54
CA LEU A 101 5.12 -5.37 4.65
C LEU A 101 3.70 -5.76 4.22
N ALA A 102 3.57 -6.43 3.07
CA ALA A 102 2.28 -6.91 2.58
C ALA A 102 1.61 -7.86 3.58
N GLU A 103 2.36 -8.80 4.14
CA GLU A 103 1.87 -9.73 5.17
C GLU A 103 1.32 -9.00 6.39
N ARG A 104 2.08 -8.01 6.89
CA ARG A 104 1.67 -7.19 8.04
C ARG A 104 0.40 -6.38 7.76
N LEU A 105 0.35 -5.67 6.63
CA LEU A 105 -0.79 -4.84 6.27
C LEU A 105 -2.05 -5.68 6.01
N HIS A 106 -1.90 -6.84 5.36
CA HIS A 106 -2.98 -7.79 5.16
C HIS A 106 -3.50 -8.37 6.49
N ALA A 107 -2.60 -8.72 7.41
CA ALA A 107 -2.97 -9.20 8.74
C ALA A 107 -3.77 -8.15 9.52
N GLU A 108 -3.36 -6.88 9.47
CA GLU A 108 -4.05 -5.76 10.10
C GLU A 108 -5.47 -5.57 9.52
N ALA A 109 -5.59 -5.58 8.19
CA ALA A 109 -6.87 -5.51 7.50
C ALA A 109 -7.79 -6.67 7.91
N THR A 110 -7.26 -7.89 7.95
CA THR A 110 -8.01 -9.08 8.35
C THR A 110 -8.45 -9.01 9.82
N HIS A 111 -7.56 -8.58 10.71
CA HIS A 111 -7.84 -8.45 12.14
C HIS A 111 -8.95 -7.43 12.42
N THR A 112 -9.00 -6.36 11.62
CA THR A 112 -10.02 -5.30 11.73
C THR A 112 -11.30 -5.64 10.96
N GLY A 113 -11.39 -6.80 10.31
CA GLY A 113 -12.57 -7.22 9.54
C GLY A 113 -12.73 -6.51 8.18
N ARG A 114 -11.66 -5.89 7.68
CA ARG A 114 -11.60 -5.16 6.41
C ARG A 114 -11.35 -6.11 5.24
N GLY A 115 -12.32 -7.00 4.99
CA GLY A 115 -12.18 -8.07 4.00
C GLY A 115 -11.86 -7.58 2.59
N ALA A 116 -12.52 -6.52 2.11
CA ALA A 116 -12.29 -5.98 0.77
C ALA A 116 -10.87 -5.40 0.63
N VAL A 117 -10.42 -4.63 1.63
CA VAL A 117 -9.04 -4.12 1.68
C VAL A 117 -8.03 -5.26 1.72
N GLY A 118 -8.29 -6.31 2.53
CA GLY A 118 -7.46 -7.51 2.57
C GLY A 118 -7.33 -8.17 1.20
N THR A 119 -8.44 -8.36 0.48
CA THR A 119 -8.43 -8.92 -0.87
C THR A 119 -7.65 -8.02 -1.84
N GLY A 120 -7.89 -6.71 -1.84
CA GLY A 120 -7.14 -5.76 -2.66
C GLY A 120 -5.64 -5.80 -2.38
N MET A 121 -5.25 -5.94 -1.11
CA MET A 121 -3.85 -6.10 -0.69
C MET A 121 -3.21 -7.33 -1.35
N THR A 122 -3.91 -8.47 -1.38
CA THR A 122 -3.38 -9.69 -2.03
C THR A 122 -3.23 -9.54 -3.55
N ARG A 123 -3.95 -8.61 -4.18
CA ARG A 123 -3.82 -8.34 -5.62
C ARG A 123 -2.72 -7.33 -5.90
N LEU A 124 -2.66 -6.25 -5.13
CA LEU A 124 -1.60 -5.23 -5.21
C LEU A 124 -0.21 -5.84 -5.00
N PHE A 125 -0.10 -6.78 -4.07
CA PHE A 125 1.14 -7.52 -3.80
C PHE A 125 1.20 -8.89 -4.51
N GLY A 126 0.27 -9.14 -5.42
CA GLY A 126 0.17 -10.34 -6.23
C GLY A 126 1.07 -10.31 -7.47
N ARG A 127 0.83 -11.27 -8.37
CA ARG A 127 1.57 -11.44 -9.63
C ARG A 127 0.61 -11.50 -10.80
N MET A 128 1.05 -11.03 -11.96
CA MET A 128 0.33 -11.18 -13.22
C MET A 128 1.27 -11.61 -14.35
N ASP A 129 0.70 -12.17 -15.41
CA ASP A 129 1.42 -12.47 -16.65
C ASP A 129 1.15 -11.34 -17.66
N CYS A 130 2.21 -10.79 -18.28
CA CYS A 130 2.05 -9.77 -19.29
C CYS A 130 1.26 -10.32 -20.50
N PRO A 131 0.16 -9.68 -20.93
CA PRO A 131 -0.64 -10.17 -22.05
C PRO A 131 0.09 -10.11 -23.41
N SER A 132 1.14 -9.29 -23.49
CA SER A 132 1.92 -9.07 -24.72
C SER A 132 3.10 -10.05 -24.85
N CYS A 133 3.97 -10.15 -23.82
CA CYS A 133 5.18 -10.99 -23.89
C CYS A 133 5.15 -12.24 -22.99
N GLY A 134 4.15 -12.38 -22.12
CA GLY A 134 3.97 -13.55 -21.25
C GLY A 134 4.91 -13.64 -20.04
N ILE A 135 5.76 -12.63 -19.79
CA ILE A 135 6.58 -12.62 -18.57
C ILE A 135 5.68 -12.46 -17.34
N ARG A 136 6.02 -13.20 -16.26
CA ARG A 136 5.37 -13.05 -14.96
C ARG A 136 6.13 -12.04 -14.11
N PHE A 137 5.42 -11.10 -13.50
CA PHE A 137 6.01 -10.10 -12.61
C PHE A 137 5.10 -9.78 -11.42
N ASN A 138 5.65 -9.19 -10.35
CA ASN A 138 4.84 -8.70 -9.23
C ASN A 138 4.31 -7.31 -9.57
N VAL A 139 3.04 -7.07 -9.27
CA VAL A 139 2.38 -5.76 -9.45
C VAL A 139 3.12 -4.69 -8.63
N ALA A 140 3.43 -5.03 -7.37
CA ALA A 140 4.14 -4.19 -6.41
C ALA A 140 5.54 -3.71 -6.83
N ASP A 141 6.27 -4.49 -7.65
CA ASP A 141 7.65 -4.13 -8.04
C ASP A 141 7.66 -2.87 -8.92
N HIS A 142 6.59 -2.67 -9.70
CA HIS A 142 6.41 -1.46 -10.49
C HIS A 142 6.36 -0.19 -9.64
N LEU A 143 5.52 -0.25 -8.60
CA LEU A 143 5.24 0.88 -7.71
C LEU A 143 6.43 1.19 -6.80
N ALA A 144 7.16 0.16 -6.40
CA ALA A 144 8.38 0.31 -5.61
C ALA A 144 9.59 0.83 -6.42
N GLY A 145 9.46 0.96 -7.75
CA GLY A 145 10.58 1.31 -8.62
C GLY A 145 11.73 0.29 -8.59
N SER A 146 11.44 -0.97 -8.24
CA SER A 146 12.44 -2.01 -7.96
C SER A 146 12.92 -2.78 -9.20
N PHE A 147 12.58 -2.35 -10.42
CA PHE A 147 13.08 -2.98 -11.63
C PHE A 147 14.59 -2.73 -11.81
N THR A 148 15.38 -3.80 -11.71
CA THR A 148 16.81 -3.82 -12.07
C THR A 148 17.05 -4.77 -13.21
#